data_AF-A0A1N6WT11-F1
#
_entry.id   AF-A0A1N6WT11-F1
#
_cell.length_a   1.000
_cell.length_b   1.000
_cell.length_c   1.000
_cell.angle_alpha   90.00
_cell.angle_beta   90.00
_cell.angle_gamma   90.00
#
_symmetry.space_group_name_H-M   'P 1'
#
loop_
_entity.id
_entity.type
_entity.pdbx_description
1 polymer ?
#
loop_
_entity_poly.entity_id
_entity_poly.type
_entity_poly.pdbx_seq_one_letter_code
_entity_poly.pdbx_strand_id
1 'polypeptide(L)'
;MNNFIEKLKEMQKMQDDTFHLDGEYYSKKDIQKAIKINRFFGGHSNGKIPLSQKRAYMVIIHELYFDCDKYPDDIESQRIYARASQRFKFSHREKKTVIDVERYHPKDPCLYFEDNGFSKRHYRDSVKFLLDDPRNIFEVTSAIPSLEAIYEDVVLCS
;
A
#
# COMPACT_ATOMS: atom_id res chain seq x y z
N MET A 1 8.62 16.91 11.54
CA MET A 1 7.91 16.28 10.41
C MET A 1 6.61 17.03 10.17
N ASN A 2 6.54 17.94 9.17
CA ASN A 2 5.28 18.56 8.70
C ASN A 2 5.43 19.44 7.44
N ASN A 3 6.63 19.66 6.91
CA ASN A 3 6.86 20.64 5.83
C ASN A 3 6.33 20.21 4.44
N PHE A 4 6.27 18.90 4.15
CA PHE A 4 5.83 18.40 2.84
C PHE A 4 4.31 18.48 2.64
N ILE A 5 3.52 18.31 3.71
CA ILE A 5 2.05 18.32 3.64
C ILE A 5 1.51 19.72 3.37
N GLU A 6 2.04 20.71 4.08
CA GLU A 6 1.65 22.10 3.88
C GLU A 6 2.00 22.55 2.46
N LYS A 7 3.16 22.13 1.94
CA LYS A 7 3.55 22.37 0.55
C LYS A 7 2.56 21.76 -0.46
N LEU A 8 2.12 20.50 -0.27
CA LEU A 8 1.11 19.87 -1.13
C LEU A 8 -0.25 20.59 -1.06
N LYS A 9 -0.68 21.02 0.13
CA LYS A 9 -1.94 21.76 0.31
C LYS A 9 -1.89 23.16 -0.31
N GLU A 10 -0.75 23.85 -0.24
CA GLU A 10 -0.53 25.13 -0.90
C GLU A 10 -0.61 24.98 -2.41
N MET A 11 0.02 23.94 -2.97
CA MET A 11 -0.04 23.66 -4.40
C MET A 11 -1.47 23.35 -4.88
N GLN A 12 -2.28 22.64 -4.08
CA GLN A 12 -3.68 22.37 -4.41
C GLN A 12 -4.53 23.65 -4.56
N LYS A 13 -4.15 24.75 -3.89
CA LYS A 13 -4.87 26.04 -3.95
C LYS A 13 -4.49 26.88 -5.16
N MET A 14 -3.42 26.55 -5.89
CA MET A 14 -3.00 27.29 -7.09
C MET A 14 -3.86 26.87 -8.29
N GLN A 15 -4.09 27.82 -9.21
CA GLN A 15 -4.94 27.62 -10.39
C GLN A 15 -4.26 26.84 -11.52
N ASP A 16 -2.96 26.55 -11.40
CA ASP A 16 -2.19 25.82 -12.40
C ASP A 16 -2.53 24.32 -12.45
N ASP A 17 -2.49 23.74 -13.65
CA ASP A 17 -2.74 22.32 -13.87
C ASP A 17 -1.47 21.47 -13.77
N THR A 18 -0.29 22.10 -13.79
CA THR A 18 1.04 21.49 -13.71
C THR A 18 1.94 22.23 -12.74
N PHE A 19 2.68 21.47 -11.94
CA PHE A 19 3.47 21.98 -10.83
C PHE A 19 4.90 21.47 -10.90
N HIS A 20 5.87 22.33 -10.58
CA HIS A 20 7.28 21.96 -10.57
C HIS A 20 7.77 21.79 -9.12
N LEU A 21 8.28 20.61 -8.78
CA LEU A 21 8.81 20.34 -7.45
C LEU A 21 10.11 19.52 -7.57
N ASP A 22 11.21 20.04 -7.04
CA ASP A 22 12.54 19.41 -7.02
C ASP A 22 13.02 18.87 -8.39
N GLY A 23 12.66 19.55 -9.49
CA GLY A 23 13.07 19.18 -10.85
C GLY A 23 12.11 18.24 -11.58
N GLU A 24 11.01 17.83 -10.95
CA GLU A 24 9.96 17.03 -11.57
C GLU A 24 8.65 17.81 -11.76
N TYR A 25 7.91 17.44 -12.81
CA TYR A 25 6.59 17.99 -13.11
C TYR A 25 5.49 17.06 -12.58
N TYR A 26 4.57 17.63 -11.81
CA TYR A 26 3.41 16.92 -11.27
C TYR A 26 2.12 17.57 -11.75
N SER A 27 1.17 16.79 -12.24
CA SER A 27 -0.16 17.32 -12.54
C SER A 27 -0.97 17.56 -11.26
N LYS A 28 -2.01 18.38 -11.35
CA LYS A 28 -3.00 18.54 -10.28
C LYS A 28 -3.60 17.21 -9.82
N LYS A 29 -3.78 16.26 -10.75
CA LYS A 29 -4.27 14.91 -10.45
C LYS A 29 -3.26 14.11 -9.63
N ASP A 30 -1.96 14.24 -9.91
CA ASP A 30 -0.89 13.59 -9.13
C ASP A 30 -0.80 14.15 -7.71
N ILE A 31 -1.01 15.46 -7.55
CA ILE A 31 -1.06 16.11 -6.23
C ILE A 31 -2.28 15.64 -5.45
N GLN A 32 -3.46 15.60 -6.08
CA GLN A 32 -4.67 15.08 -5.43
C GLN A 32 -4.51 13.61 -5.03
N LYS A 33 -3.93 12.78 -5.91
CA LYS A 33 -3.61 11.39 -5.62
C LYS A 33 -2.64 11.29 -4.43
N ALA A 34 -1.57 12.07 -4.42
CA ALA A 34 -0.59 12.09 -3.33
C ALA A 34 -1.17 12.57 -1.98
N ILE A 35 -2.05 13.59 -1.99
CA ILE A 35 -2.74 14.06 -0.78
C ILE A 35 -3.70 12.99 -0.25
N LYS A 36 -4.45 12.32 -1.15
CA LYS A 36 -5.36 11.25 -0.79
C LYS A 36 -4.60 10.08 -0.17
N ILE A 37 -3.52 9.63 -0.83
CA ILE A 37 -2.52 8.66 -0.35
C ILE A 37 -1.99 9.06 1.03
N ASN A 38 -1.53 10.29 1.22
CA ASN A 38 -0.92 10.69 2.48
C ASN A 38 -1.93 10.76 3.65
N ARG A 39 -3.16 11.25 3.41
CA ARG A 39 -4.26 11.14 4.39
C ARG A 39 -4.62 9.69 4.70
N PHE A 40 -4.51 8.82 3.70
CA PHE A 40 -4.66 7.36 3.82
C PHE A 40 -3.62 6.73 4.76
N PHE A 41 -2.49 7.41 4.97
CA PHE A 41 -1.27 6.80 5.46
C PHE A 41 -0.67 7.40 6.75
N GLY A 42 -1.35 8.36 7.38
CA GLY A 42 -0.89 8.98 8.63
C GLY A 42 -1.15 8.12 9.89
N GLY A 43 -0.13 7.40 10.37
CA GLY A 43 -0.15 6.71 11.67
C GLY A 43 1.23 6.75 12.36
N HIS A 44 1.25 7.13 13.64
CA HIS A 44 2.46 7.43 14.43
C HIS A 44 3.37 6.21 14.69
N SER A 45 4.68 6.50 14.76
CA SER A 45 5.81 5.57 14.81
C SER A 45 6.25 5.20 16.24
N ASN A 46 6.31 3.89 16.54
CA ASN A 46 6.98 3.30 17.71
C ASN A 46 7.81 2.06 17.31
N GLY A 47 8.73 2.19 16.34
CA GLY A 47 9.61 1.11 15.88
C GLY A 47 8.95 -0.05 15.12
N LYS A 48 7.60 -0.08 15.03
CA LYS A 48 6.83 -0.92 14.11
C LYS A 48 6.60 -0.18 12.80
N ILE A 49 6.75 -0.88 11.68
CA ILE A 49 6.35 -0.41 10.34
C ILE A 49 4.92 0.14 10.42
N PRO A 50 4.69 1.43 10.05
CA PRO A 50 3.37 2.05 10.06
C PRO A 50 2.35 1.23 9.27
N LEU A 51 1.10 1.18 9.75
CA LEU A 51 -0.01 0.47 9.07
C LEU A 51 -0.14 0.85 7.60
N SER A 52 0.13 2.13 7.32
CA SER A 52 0.17 2.68 5.99
C SER A 52 1.19 2.04 5.06
N GLN A 53 2.41 1.89 5.55
CA GLN A 53 3.48 1.25 4.85
C GLN A 53 3.19 -0.25 4.66
N LYS A 54 2.55 -0.92 5.63
CA LYS A 54 2.11 -2.30 5.46
C LYS A 54 1.12 -2.44 4.31
N ARG A 55 0.11 -1.57 4.26
CA ARG A 55 -0.89 -1.53 3.18
C ARG A 55 -0.27 -1.22 1.83
N ALA A 56 0.70 -0.31 1.77
CA ALA A 56 1.47 -0.06 0.56
C ALA A 56 2.22 -1.32 0.08
N TYR A 57 2.85 -2.08 0.98
CA TYR A 57 3.46 -3.36 0.62
C TYR A 57 2.43 -4.38 0.15
N MET A 58 1.28 -4.51 0.84
CA MET A 58 0.20 -5.41 0.40
C MET A 58 -0.22 -5.13 -1.04
N VAL A 59 -0.39 -3.86 -1.42
CA VAL A 59 -0.73 -3.49 -2.80
C VAL A 59 0.35 -3.94 -3.78
N ILE A 60 1.61 -3.60 -3.52
CA ILE A 60 2.71 -3.96 -4.43
C ILE A 60 2.88 -5.48 -4.53
N ILE A 61 2.78 -6.20 -3.41
CA ILE A 61 2.85 -7.67 -3.39
C ILE A 61 1.70 -8.27 -4.20
N HIS A 62 0.48 -7.80 -3.97
CA HIS A 62 -0.70 -8.29 -4.69
C HIS A 62 -0.57 -8.04 -6.19
N GLU A 63 -0.22 -6.83 -6.61
CA GLU A 63 -0.06 -6.50 -8.04
C GLU A 63 1.04 -7.31 -8.74
N LEU A 64 2.10 -7.66 -8.02
CA LEU A 64 3.20 -8.45 -8.58
C LEU A 64 2.86 -9.92 -8.76
N TYR A 65 1.94 -10.46 -7.95
CA TYR A 65 1.78 -11.90 -7.81
C TYR A 65 0.33 -12.38 -7.76
N PHE A 66 -0.69 -11.56 -8.05
CA PHE A 66 -2.11 -11.96 -7.92
C PHE A 66 -2.48 -13.18 -8.80
N ASP A 67 -1.72 -13.42 -9.87
CA ASP A 67 -1.89 -14.51 -10.82
C ASP A 67 -1.08 -15.78 -10.46
N CYS A 68 -0.34 -15.74 -9.34
CA CYS A 68 0.46 -16.84 -8.86
C CYS A 68 -0.23 -17.56 -7.68
N ASP A 69 -0.27 -18.90 -7.73
CA ASP A 69 -0.81 -19.73 -6.64
C ASP A 69 0.09 -19.73 -5.39
N LYS A 70 1.40 -19.53 -5.59
CA LYS A 70 2.42 -19.45 -4.54
C LYS A 70 3.38 -18.32 -4.85
N TYR A 71 3.98 -17.75 -3.82
CA TYR A 71 5.06 -16.80 -4.02
C TYR A 71 6.33 -17.49 -4.57
N PRO A 72 7.10 -16.83 -5.46
CA PRO A 72 8.41 -17.32 -5.86
C PRO A 72 9.37 -17.44 -4.68
N ASP A 73 10.33 -18.36 -4.76
CA ASP A 73 11.34 -18.54 -3.70
C ASP A 73 12.35 -17.37 -3.65
N ASP A 74 12.53 -16.65 -4.77
CA ASP A 74 13.55 -15.63 -4.97
C ASP A 74 12.99 -14.20 -4.93
N ILE A 75 12.13 -13.90 -3.96
CA ILE A 75 11.52 -12.58 -3.84
C ILE A 75 12.53 -11.47 -3.54
N GLU A 76 12.60 -10.52 -4.46
CA GLU A 76 13.37 -9.29 -4.31
C GLU A 76 12.67 -8.29 -3.37
N SER A 77 12.85 -8.46 -2.06
CA SER A 77 12.32 -7.53 -1.03
C SER A 77 12.62 -6.06 -1.33
N GLN A 78 13.82 -5.77 -1.88
CA GLN A 78 14.23 -4.42 -2.23
C GLN A 78 13.41 -3.83 -3.37
N ARG A 79 12.98 -4.66 -4.33
CA ARG A 79 12.10 -4.23 -5.43
C ARG A 79 10.72 -3.87 -4.93
N ILE A 80 10.16 -4.67 -4.01
CA ILE A 80 8.86 -4.37 -3.37
C ILE A 80 8.97 -3.06 -2.59
N TYR A 81 10.02 -2.91 -1.78
CA TYR A 81 10.29 -1.69 -1.02
C TYR A 81 10.37 -0.47 -1.94
N ALA A 82 11.22 -0.52 -2.98
CA ALA A 82 11.46 0.59 -3.89
C ALA A 82 10.16 1.03 -4.56
N ARG A 83 9.39 0.09 -5.12
CA ARG A 83 8.10 0.36 -5.76
C ARG A 83 7.11 1.00 -4.79
N ALA A 84 6.98 0.44 -3.57
CA ALA A 84 6.06 0.98 -2.58
C ALA A 84 6.47 2.40 -2.14
N SER A 85 7.77 2.62 -1.87
CA SER A 85 8.29 3.93 -1.45
C SER A 85 8.10 5.01 -2.52
N GLN A 86 8.37 4.68 -3.79
CA GLN A 86 8.21 5.60 -4.91
C GLN A 86 6.74 5.94 -5.12
N ARG A 87 5.89 4.92 -5.14
CA ARG A 87 4.47 5.06 -5.46
C ARG A 87 3.68 5.77 -4.37
N PHE A 88 3.91 5.40 -3.11
CA PHE A 88 3.17 5.92 -1.97
C PHE A 88 3.92 7.02 -1.20
N LYS A 89 5.05 7.48 -1.74
CA LYS A 89 5.83 8.63 -1.27
C LYS A 89 6.17 8.58 0.23
N PHE A 90 6.52 7.41 0.75
CA PHE A 90 7.06 7.29 2.11
C PHE A 90 8.57 7.12 2.09
N SER A 91 9.25 7.89 2.94
CA SER A 91 10.69 7.76 3.17
C SER A 91 10.91 7.13 4.55
N HIS A 92 11.61 6.00 4.61
CA HIS A 92 12.26 5.57 5.84
C HIS A 92 13.75 5.43 5.58
N ARG A 93 14.56 5.96 6.51
CA ARG A 93 16.03 5.83 6.53
C ARG A 93 16.50 4.41 6.89
N GLU A 94 15.60 3.44 6.95
CA GLU A 94 15.91 2.13 7.53
C GLU A 94 16.59 1.19 6.53
N LYS A 95 17.75 0.70 7.00
CA LYS A 95 18.59 -0.35 6.43
C LYS A 95 17.73 -1.53 5.95
N LYS A 96 17.96 -1.98 4.71
CA LYS A 96 17.61 -3.32 4.19
C LYS A 96 16.35 -3.92 4.83
N THR A 97 15.18 -3.32 4.60
CA THR A 97 13.91 -3.94 5.04
C THR A 97 13.74 -5.25 4.28
N VAL A 98 13.89 -6.38 4.99
CA VAL A 98 13.48 -7.69 4.48
C VAL A 98 11.95 -7.72 4.55
N ILE A 99 11.31 -7.90 3.41
CA ILE A 99 9.85 -7.95 3.28
C ILE A 99 9.47 -9.41 3.17
N ASP A 100 8.89 -9.94 4.23
CA ASP A 100 8.26 -11.25 4.26
C ASP A 100 6.86 -11.13 3.64
N VAL A 101 6.73 -11.55 2.38
CA VAL A 101 5.49 -11.37 1.62
C VAL A 101 4.32 -12.13 2.23
N GLU A 102 4.56 -13.33 2.75
CA GLU A 102 3.51 -14.19 3.31
C GLU A 102 2.94 -13.54 4.57
N ARG A 103 3.81 -12.90 5.34
CA ARG A 103 3.38 -12.15 6.53
C ARG A 103 2.54 -10.92 6.19
N TYR A 104 2.79 -10.24 5.07
CA TYR A 104 2.03 -9.05 4.68
C TYR A 104 0.75 -9.39 3.93
N HIS A 105 0.82 -10.38 3.04
CA HIS A 105 -0.24 -10.74 2.11
C HIS A 105 -0.17 -12.25 1.83
N PRO A 106 -0.64 -13.12 2.74
CA PRO A 106 -0.57 -14.56 2.53
C PRO A 106 -1.42 -15.00 1.34
N LYS A 107 -1.02 -16.09 0.66
CA LYS A 107 -1.80 -16.63 -0.46
C LYS A 107 -3.11 -17.29 -0.03
N ASP A 108 -3.08 -17.89 1.15
CA ASP A 108 -4.26 -18.39 1.84
C ASP A 108 -4.34 -17.73 3.23
N PRO A 109 -4.99 -16.56 3.35
CA PRO A 109 -5.07 -15.87 4.63
C PRO A 109 -5.92 -16.61 5.66
N CYS A 110 -6.85 -17.47 5.23
CA CYS A 110 -7.66 -18.25 6.15
C CYS A 110 -6.80 -19.28 6.88
N LEU A 111 -5.99 -20.03 6.14
CA LEU A 111 -5.03 -20.98 6.70
C LEU A 111 -3.92 -20.27 7.47
N TYR A 112 -3.34 -19.19 6.91
CA TYR A 112 -2.23 -18.49 7.54
C TYR A 112 -2.59 -17.90 8.91
N PHE A 113 -3.84 -17.46 9.10
CA PHE A 113 -4.31 -16.88 10.36
C PHE A 113 -5.26 -17.77 11.18
N GLU A 114 -5.34 -19.07 10.89
CA GLU A 114 -6.25 -20.01 11.55
C GLU A 114 -6.20 -19.89 13.09
N ASP A 115 -5.00 -19.89 13.66
CA ASP A 115 -4.79 -19.77 15.11
C ASP A 115 -4.70 -18.31 15.62
N ASN A 116 -4.94 -17.32 14.75
CA ASN A 116 -4.71 -15.91 15.07
C ASN A 116 -5.81 -14.99 14.52
N GLY A 117 -7.01 -15.12 15.08
CA GLY A 117 -8.18 -14.31 14.70
C GLY A 117 -7.97 -12.78 14.83
N PHE A 118 -7.11 -12.33 15.75
CA PHE A 118 -6.77 -10.91 15.86
C PHE A 118 -6.00 -10.39 14.63
N SER A 119 -4.98 -11.13 14.18
CA SER A 119 -4.21 -10.79 12.99
C SER A 119 -5.05 -10.93 11.73
N LYS A 120 -5.90 -11.98 11.66
CA LYS A 120 -6.89 -12.17 10.60
C LYS A 120 -7.80 -10.95 10.44
N ARG A 121 -8.35 -10.46 11.56
CA ARG A 121 -9.17 -9.25 11.57
C ARG A 121 -8.42 -8.04 11.02
N HIS A 122 -7.17 -7.82 11.44
CA HIS A 122 -6.37 -6.69 10.95
C HIS A 122 -6.01 -6.78 9.47
N TYR A 123 -5.75 -8.00 9.00
CA TYR A 123 -5.56 -8.27 7.58
C TYR A 123 -6.84 -7.94 6.80
N ARG A 124 -7.98 -8.51 7.20
CA ARG A 124 -9.30 -8.23 6.61
C ARG A 124 -9.62 -6.75 6.57
N ASP A 125 -9.44 -6.03 7.68
CA ASP A 125 -9.71 -4.59 7.77
C ASP A 125 -8.75 -3.79 6.86
N SER A 126 -7.55 -4.30 6.59
CA SER A 126 -6.63 -3.71 5.61
C SER A 126 -7.06 -3.99 4.18
N VAL A 127 -7.46 -5.22 3.84
CA VAL A 127 -7.99 -5.56 2.51
C VAL A 127 -9.24 -4.74 2.19
N LYS A 128 -10.21 -4.67 3.12
CA LYS A 128 -11.40 -3.83 2.99
C LYS A 128 -11.05 -2.39 2.65
N PHE A 129 -10.11 -1.81 3.39
CA PHE A 129 -9.66 -0.44 3.18
C PHE A 129 -9.02 -0.22 1.79
N LEU A 130 -8.32 -1.22 1.25
CA LEU A 130 -7.79 -1.16 -0.12
C LEU A 130 -8.90 -1.26 -1.18
N LEU A 131 -10.00 -1.96 -0.86
CA LEU A 131 -11.18 -2.11 -1.71
C LEU A 131 -12.19 -0.95 -1.61
N ASP A 132 -12.03 -0.03 -0.65
CA ASP A 132 -12.89 1.17 -0.56
C ASP A 132 -12.65 2.14 -1.73
N ASP A 133 -11.43 2.19 -2.28
CA ASP A 133 -11.07 3.03 -3.44
C ASP A 133 -9.97 2.42 -4.32
N PRO A 134 -10.22 1.23 -4.91
CA PRO A 134 -9.18 0.40 -5.48
C PRO A 134 -8.56 1.02 -6.73
N ARG A 135 -9.33 1.78 -7.52
CA ARG A 135 -8.82 2.41 -8.75
C ARG A 135 -7.81 3.53 -8.52
N ASN A 136 -7.79 4.14 -7.32
CA ASN A 136 -6.78 5.13 -6.95
C ASN A 136 -5.55 4.50 -6.31
N ILE A 137 -5.70 3.27 -5.80
CA ILE A 137 -4.69 2.52 -5.06
C ILE A 137 -3.92 1.55 -5.95
N PHE A 138 -4.57 0.93 -6.93
CA PHE A 138 -4.01 -0.07 -7.85
C PHE A 138 -3.68 0.54 -9.22
N GLU A 139 -2.52 0.18 -9.75
CA GLU A 139 -2.02 0.48 -11.08
C GLU A 139 -2.31 -0.71 -12.00
N VAL A 140 -2.20 -1.93 -11.46
CA VAL A 140 -2.63 -3.16 -12.12
C VAL A 140 -4.10 -3.42 -11.77
N THR A 141 -5.01 -2.82 -12.54
CA THR A 141 -6.45 -2.92 -12.27
C THR A 141 -7.01 -4.34 -12.41
N SER A 142 -6.35 -5.20 -13.21
CA SER A 142 -6.68 -6.62 -13.32
C SER A 142 -6.45 -7.42 -12.04
N ALA A 143 -5.67 -6.88 -11.08
CA ALA A 143 -5.45 -7.52 -9.79
C ALA A 143 -6.61 -7.29 -8.80
N ILE A 144 -7.46 -6.28 -9.05
CA ILE A 144 -8.55 -5.89 -8.12
C ILE A 144 -9.55 -7.04 -7.89
N PRO A 145 -10.07 -7.75 -8.92
CA PRO A 145 -11.03 -8.83 -8.69
C PRO A 145 -10.46 -9.97 -7.83
N SER A 146 -9.17 -10.26 -7.95
CA SER A 146 -8.50 -11.25 -7.10
C SER A 146 -8.46 -10.80 -5.63
N LEU A 147 -8.28 -9.50 -5.37
CA LEU A 147 -8.32 -8.98 -4.00
C LEU A 147 -9.74 -9.01 -3.41
N GLU A 148 -10.76 -8.78 -4.24
CA GLU A 148 -12.17 -8.91 -3.86
C GLU A 148 -12.49 -10.36 -3.45
N ALA A 149 -12.06 -11.34 -4.25
CA ALA A 149 -12.20 -12.77 -3.91
C ALA A 149 -11.51 -13.12 -2.59
N ILE A 150 -10.26 -12.68 -2.39
CA ILE A 150 -9.53 -12.87 -1.13
C ILE A 150 -10.31 -12.26 0.05
N TYR A 151 -10.92 -11.08 -0.13
CA TYR A 151 -11.69 -10.44 0.93
C TYR A 151 -12.94 -11.25 1.28
N GLU A 152 -13.66 -11.75 0.28
CA GLU A 152 -14.84 -12.60 0.45
C GLU A 152 -14.46 -13.88 1.22
N ASP A 153 -13.41 -14.58 0.80
CA ASP A 153 -12.93 -15.80 1.46
C ASP A 153 -12.59 -15.55 2.93
N VAL A 154 -11.87 -14.46 3.23
CA VAL A 154 -11.46 -14.11 4.60
C VAL A 154 -12.64 -13.71 5.48
N VAL A 155 -13.70 -13.14 4.90
CA VAL A 155 -14.94 -12.83 5.62
C VAL A 155 -15.72 -14.11 5.94
N LEU A 156 -15.68 -15.11 5.05
CA LEU A 156 -16.45 -16.34 5.15
C LEU A 156 -15.77 -17.43 5.99
N CYS A 157 -14.44 -17.48 6.00
CA CYS A 157 -13.72 -18.47 6.79
C CYS A 157 -13.71 -18.08 8.29
N SER A 158 -13.92 -19.06 9.16
CA SER A 158 -13.95 -18.89 10.63
C SER A 158 -12.56 -18.62 11.18
#